data_AF-A0ABD2YVG1-F1
#
_entry.id   AF-A0ABD2YVG1-F1
#
_cell.length_a   1.000
_cell.length_b   1.000
_cell.length_c   1.000
_cell.angle_alpha   90.00
_cell.angle_beta   90.00
_cell.angle_gamma   90.00
#
_symmetry.space_group_name_H-M   'P 1'
#
loop_
_entity.id
_entity.type
_entity.pdbx_description
1 polymer ?
#
loop_
_entity_poly.entity_id
_entity_poly.type
_entity_poly.pdbx_seq_one_letter_code
_entity_poly.pdbx_strand_id
1 'polypeptide(L)' 'VLNITINAKWFIDSGCSRHMTGDASLFTNLTSKNSGKVTFRDNNKTKSIGIGDVGKNG' A
#
# COMPACT_ATOMS: atom_id res chain seq x y z
N VAL A 1 15.15 14.30 -8.58
CA VAL A 1 14.22 14.71 -7.50
C VAL A 1 12.81 14.43 -8.00
N LEU A 2 12.12 13.40 -7.50
CA LEU A 2 10.78 13.07 -7.97
C LEU A 2 9.76 13.87 -7.15
N ASN A 3 9.09 14.84 -7.81
CA ASN A 3 8.03 15.63 -7.22
C ASN A 3 6.72 14.81 -7.21
N ILE A 4 6.30 14.37 -6.03
CA ILE A 4 5.06 13.62 -5.84
C ILE A 4 3.95 14.61 -5.48
N THR A 5 3.00 14.82 -6.40
CA THR A 5 1.80 15.63 -6.15
C THR A 5 0.74 14.80 -5.45
N ILE A 6 0.17 15.34 -4.37
CA ILE A 6 -0.77 14.74 -3.41
C ILE A 6 -2.17 14.34 -3.96
N ASN A 7 -2.32 14.20 -5.29
CA ASN A 7 -3.61 13.87 -5.90
C ASN A 7 -3.53 12.51 -6.61
N ALA A 8 -3.73 11.45 -5.80
CA ALA A 8 -4.18 10.12 -6.23
C ALA A 8 -3.42 9.41 -7.37
N LYS A 9 -2.13 9.66 -7.57
CA LYS A 9 -1.31 8.84 -8.49
C LYS A 9 -0.43 7.90 -7.69
N TRP A 10 -0.82 6.63 -7.66
CA TRP A 10 0.03 5.52 -7.23
C TRP A 10 1.20 5.42 -8.20
N PHE A 11 2.39 5.86 -7.79
CA PHE A 11 3.62 5.65 -8.53
C PHE A 11 4.20 4.30 -8.09
N ILE A 12 4.24 3.33 -9.00
CA ILE A 12 4.88 2.04 -8.74
C ILE A 12 6.38 2.23 -8.95
N ASP A 13 7.15 2.18 -7.88
CA ASP A 13 8.60 2.08 -7.97
C ASP A 13 8.96 0.61 -8.28
N SER A 14 9.52 0.36 -9.46
CA SER A 14 9.95 -0.99 -9.89
C SER A 14 11.07 -1.56 -9.02
N GLY A 15 11.72 -0.74 -8.18
CA GLY A 15 12.71 -1.19 -7.19
C GLY A 15 12.13 -1.64 -5.85
N CYS A 16 10.85 -1.37 -5.57
CA CYS A 16 10.21 -1.70 -4.30
C CYS A 16 9.32 -2.93 -4.42
N SER A 17 9.65 -4.00 -3.68
CA SER A 17 8.90 -5.26 -3.71
C SER A 17 7.56 -5.23 -2.96
N ARG A 18 7.33 -4.24 -2.09
CA ARG A 18 6.12 -4.13 -1.27
C ARG A 18 5.71 -2.66 -1.10
N HIS A 19 4.46 -2.37 -1.45
CA HIS A 19 3.84 -1.06 -1.26
C HIS A 19 2.61 -1.20 -0.35
N MET A 20 2.19 -0.12 0.29
CA MET A 20 1.03 -0.11 1.21
C MET A 20 0.02 0.95 0.77
N THR A 21 -1.26 0.60 0.88
CA THR A 21 -2.38 1.51 0.66
C THR A 21 -3.38 1.42 1.81
N GLY A 22 -4.03 2.55 2.11
CA GLY A 22 -5.18 2.60 2.99
C GLY A 22 -6.51 2.35 2.26
N ASP A 23 -6.49 2.29 0.93
CA ASP A 23 -7.68 2.09 0.09
C ASP A 23 -7.83 0.62 -0.30
N ALA A 24 -8.81 -0.05 0.33
CA ALA A 24 -9.11 -1.46 0.06
C ALA A 24 -9.72 -1.68 -1.34
N SER A 25 -10.30 -0.66 -1.98
CA SER A 25 -10.97 -0.80 -3.28
C SER A 25 -10.02 -1.02 -4.45
N LEU A 26 -8.72 -0.77 -4.24
CA LEU A 26 -7.67 -0.97 -5.25
C LEU A 26 -7.25 -2.42 -5.40
N PHE A 27 -7.68 -3.30 -4.49
CA PHE A 27 -7.29 -4.70 -4.49
C PHE A 27 -8.31 -5.55 -5.25
N THR A 28 -7.82 -6.47 -6.09
CA THR A 28 -8.65 -7.51 -6.72
C THR A 28 -8.89 -8.68 -5.78
N ASN A 29 -7.95 -8.93 -4.86
CA ASN A 29 -8.07 -9.86 -3.76
C ASN A 29 -7.55 -9.21 -2.47
N LEU A 30 -8.22 -9.42 -1.35
CA LEU A 30 -7.73 -8.97 -0.06
C LEU A 30 -7.84 -10.11 0.93
N THR A 31 -6.70 -10.64 1.35
CA THR A 31 -6.64 -11.68 2.37
C THR A 31 -6.28 -11.04 3.70
N SER A 32 -7.14 -11.20 4.70
CA SER A 32 -6.85 -10.78 6.06
C SER A 32 -5.61 -11.52 6.56
N LYS A 33 -4.57 -10.78 6.94
CA LYS A 33 -3.32 -11.34 7.42
C LYS A 33 -2.76 -10.42 8.49
N ASN A 34 -2.47 -10.97 9.66
CA ASN A 34 -1.68 -10.26 10.67
C ASN A 34 -0.21 -10.25 10.23
N SER A 35 0.15 -9.36 9.30
CA SER A 35 1.51 -9.23 8.77
C SER A 35 2.43 -8.33 9.61
N GLY A 36 2.00 -7.92 10.81
CA GLY A 36 2.81 -7.14 11.75
C GLY A 36 2.51 -5.64 11.75
N LYS A 37 3.38 -4.87 12.44
CA LYS A 37 3.26 -3.42 12.58
C LYS A 37 4.14 -2.71 11.55
N VAL A 38 3.54 -1.78 10.84
CA VAL A 38 4.20 -0.86 9.92
C VAL A 38 4.62 0.36 10.70
N THR A 39 5.88 0.79 10.56
CA THR A 39 6.35 2.06 11.15
C THR A 39 6.44 3.10 10.05
N PHE A 40 5.77 4.23 10.23
CA PHE A 40 5.83 5.38 9.34
C PHE A 40 7.06 6.24 9.64
N ARG A 41 7.33 7.21 8.75
CA ARG A 41 8.49 8.11 8.87
C ARG A 41 8.45 8.97 10.15
N ASP A 42 7.26 9.25 10.65
CA ASP A 42 7.02 9.98 11.91
C ASP A 42 7.13 9.06 13.15
N ASN A 43 7.61 7.84 12.99
CA ASN A 43 7.73 6.82 14.03
C ASN A 43 6.37 6.29 14.56
N ASN A 44 5.25 6.74 14.00
CA ASN A 44 3.95 6.16 14.30
C ASN A 44 3.86 4.74 13.74
N LYS A 45 3.16 3.86 14.47
CA LYS A 45 3.04 2.45 14.12
C LYS A 45 1.58 2.08 13.87
N THR A 46 1.27 1.53 12.71
CA THR A 46 -0.05 0.98 12.41
C THR A 46 0.02 -0.52 12.18
N LYS A 47 -1.12 -1.20 12.33
CA LYS A 47 -1.22 -2.64 12.07
C LYS A 47 -1.62 -2.86 10.61
N SER A 48 -0.91 -3.74 9.93
CA SER A 48 -1.36 -4.26 8.64
C SER A 48 -2.56 -5.19 8.85
N ILE A 49 -3.65 -4.96 8.10
CA ILE A 49 -4.90 -5.73 8.22
C ILE A 49 -4.98 -6.87 7.20
N GLY A 50 -4.19 -6.81 6.13
CA GLY A 50 -4.21 -7.81 5.06
C GLY A 50 -3.18 -7.53 3.97
N ILE A 51 -3.11 -8.47 3.04
CA ILE A 51 -2.30 -8.40 1.82
C ILE A 51 -3.18 -8.71 0.60
N GLY A 52 -2.85 -8.12 -0.52
CA GLY A 52 -3.62 -8.26 -1.75
C GLY A 52 -2.84 -7.77 -2.96
N ASP A 53 -3.31 -8.18 -4.12
CA ASP A 53 -2.84 -7.79 -5.43
C ASP A 53 -3.64 -6.56 -5.91
N VAL A 54 -2.92 -5.55 -6.38
CA VAL A 54 -3.53 -4.33 -6.93
C VAL A 54 -3.81 -4.54 -8.41
N GLY A 55 -5.05 -4.32 -8.82
CA GLY A 55 -5.47 -4.47 -10.21
C GLY A 55 -6.87 -3.93 -10.42
N LYS A 56 -7.24 -3.67 -11.68
CA LYS A 56 -8.65 -3.49 -12.04
C LYS A 56 -9.26 -4.87 -12.20
N ASN A 57 -10.42 -5.09 -11.58
CA ASN A 57 -11.29 -6.19 -12.00
C ASN A 57 -11.61 -5.94 -13.48
N GLY A 58 -11.11 -6.83 -14.34
CA GLY A 58 -11.43 -6.86 -15.76
C GLY A 58 -12.83 -7.41 -15.98
#